data_AF-A0A9E1WCG8-F1
#
_entry.id   AF-A0A9E1WCG8-F1
#
_cell.length_a   1.000
_cell.length_b   1.000
_cell.length_c   1.000
_cell.angle_alpha   90.00
_cell.angle_beta   90.00
_cell.angle_gamma   90.00
#
_symmetry.space_group_name_H-M   'P 1'
#
loop_
_entity.id
_entity.type
_entity.pdbx_description
1 polymer ?
#
loop_
_entity_poly.entity_id
_entity_poly.type
_entity_poly.pdbx_seq_one_letter_code
_entity_poly.pdbx_strand_id
1 'polypeptide(L)'
;FINFNGGTEGPGMIEGRISAGVWVGAGSDLGGGCSTMGTLSGGGNIVISVGRECLIGANAGLGIPLGDRCTIEAGLFITAGTKVTLLDGARKPVETVSARDLAGKSDLLFRRNSTSGTVECLTNRSAIELNESLHANN
;
A
#
# COMPACT_ATOMS: atom_id res chain seq x y z
N PHE A 1 2.24 10.01 -15.56
CA PHE A 1 0.91 10.62 -15.80
C PHE A 1 0.39 11.16 -14.48
N ILE A 2 -0.10 12.40 -14.46
CA ILE A 2 -0.70 13.01 -13.26
C ILE A 2 -2.00 13.67 -13.70
N ASN A 3 -3.11 13.29 -13.07
CA ASN A 3 -4.44 13.80 -13.40
C ASN A 3 -4.78 15.08 -12.61
N PHE A 4 -5.90 15.73 -12.93
CA PHE A 4 -6.39 16.93 -12.22
C PHE A 4 -6.55 16.65 -10.72
N ASN A 5 -6.20 17.64 -9.89
CA ASN A 5 -6.26 17.53 -8.43
C ASN A 5 -5.47 16.34 -7.85
N GLY A 6 -4.58 15.72 -8.62
CA GLY A 6 -3.57 14.78 -8.15
C GLY A 6 -2.20 15.45 -8.20
N GLY A 7 -1.26 14.94 -7.41
CA GLY A 7 0.07 15.55 -7.36
C GLY A 7 1.00 14.93 -6.34
N THR A 8 2.08 15.66 -6.09
CA THR A 8 3.20 15.24 -5.24
C THR A 8 3.62 16.41 -4.36
N GLU A 9 3.95 16.12 -3.10
CA GLU A 9 4.60 17.07 -2.20
C GLU A 9 6.04 17.40 -2.65
N GLY A 10 6.79 16.38 -3.08
CA GLY A 10 8.20 16.50 -3.47
C GLY A 10 9.17 16.52 -2.28
N PRO A 11 10.44 16.07 -2.44
CA PRO A 11 11.00 15.44 -3.64
C PRO A 11 10.43 14.03 -3.87
N GLY A 12 10.69 13.42 -5.03
CA GLY A 12 10.28 12.05 -5.35
C GLY A 12 10.33 11.77 -6.85
N MET A 13 10.43 10.49 -7.24
CA MET A 13 10.46 10.04 -8.62
C MET A 13 9.08 9.53 -9.08
N ILE A 14 8.55 10.07 -10.20
CA ILE A 14 7.24 9.68 -10.73
C ILE A 14 7.35 9.12 -12.14
N GLU A 15 7.35 7.79 -12.24
CA GLU A 15 7.36 7.04 -13.49
C GLU A 15 6.05 6.25 -13.71
N GLY A 16 5.07 6.43 -12.81
CA GLY A 16 3.77 5.78 -12.82
C GLY A 16 2.59 6.70 -13.18
N ARG A 17 1.38 6.26 -12.79
CA ARG A 17 0.11 6.97 -12.96
C ARG A 17 -0.44 7.45 -11.61
N ILE A 18 -0.60 8.76 -11.47
CA ILE A 18 -1.30 9.41 -10.35
C ILE A 18 -2.72 9.76 -10.81
N SER A 19 -3.72 9.08 -10.25
CA SER A 19 -5.15 9.32 -10.55
C SER A 19 -5.64 10.66 -9.95
N ALA A 20 -6.82 11.11 -10.38
CA ALA A 20 -7.39 12.36 -9.89
C ALA A 20 -7.65 12.29 -8.38
N GLY A 21 -7.31 13.36 -7.66
CA GLY A 21 -7.40 13.42 -6.20
C GLY A 21 -6.24 12.78 -5.44
N VAL A 22 -5.42 11.94 -6.10
CA VAL A 22 -4.34 11.21 -5.41
C VAL A 22 -3.17 12.13 -5.09
N TRP A 23 -2.79 12.17 -3.81
CA TRP A 23 -1.63 12.90 -3.33
C TRP A 23 -0.50 11.95 -2.92
N VAL A 24 0.72 12.28 -3.31
CA VAL A 24 1.93 11.51 -2.99
C VAL A 24 2.84 12.34 -2.09
N GLY A 25 3.17 11.83 -0.90
CA GLY A 25 4.02 12.50 0.07
C GLY A 25 5.49 12.60 -0.33
N ALA A 26 6.24 13.44 0.38
CA ALA A 26 7.66 13.67 0.16
C ALA A 26 8.52 12.40 0.29
N GLY A 27 9.52 12.28 -0.59
CA GLY A 27 10.46 11.16 -0.66
C GLY A 27 9.87 9.87 -1.24
N SER A 28 8.64 9.90 -1.74
CA SER A 28 7.98 8.70 -2.30
C SER A 28 8.24 8.53 -3.79
N ASP A 29 8.56 7.30 -4.17
CA ASP A 29 8.89 6.91 -5.55
C ASP A 29 7.81 6.01 -6.15
N LEU A 30 7.33 6.37 -7.33
CA LEU A 30 6.40 5.61 -8.16
C LEU A 30 7.17 5.04 -9.36
N GLY A 31 7.50 3.76 -9.32
CA GLY A 31 8.24 3.07 -10.37
C GLY A 31 7.50 2.97 -11.70
N GLY A 32 8.27 2.73 -12.77
CA GLY A 32 7.80 2.70 -14.15
C GLY A 32 6.53 1.90 -14.37
N GLY A 33 5.49 2.55 -14.88
CA GLY A 33 4.23 1.88 -15.26
C GLY A 33 3.31 1.51 -14.10
N CYS A 34 3.64 1.86 -12.85
CA CYS A 34 2.77 1.60 -11.71
C CYS A 34 1.44 2.39 -11.79
N SER A 35 0.43 1.95 -11.03
CA SER A 35 -0.91 2.54 -11.00
C SER A 35 -1.31 2.96 -9.60
N THR A 36 -1.85 4.17 -9.45
CA THR A 36 -2.69 4.52 -8.29
C THR A 36 -4.15 4.57 -8.74
N MET A 37 -5.05 3.94 -7.99
CA MET A 37 -6.49 4.14 -8.17
C MET A 37 -6.88 5.51 -7.62
N GLY A 38 -7.91 6.16 -8.18
CA GLY A 38 -8.35 7.49 -7.70
C GLY A 38 -9.20 7.40 -6.45
N THR A 39 -10.28 6.63 -6.53
CA THR A 39 -11.19 6.34 -5.42
C THR A 39 -11.28 4.85 -5.20
N LEU A 40 -11.56 4.46 -3.96
CA LEU A 40 -11.74 3.06 -3.59
C LEU A 40 -12.99 2.49 -4.31
N SER A 41 -12.79 1.72 -5.39
CA SER A 41 -13.91 1.02 -6.05
C SER A 41 -14.39 -0.11 -5.14
N GLY A 42 -15.56 0.06 -4.50
CA GLY A 42 -16.14 -0.95 -3.60
C GLY A 42 -16.80 -0.43 -2.32
N GLY A 43 -17.17 0.85 -2.24
CA GLY A 43 -18.13 1.33 -1.23
C GLY A 43 -17.70 2.50 -0.35
N GLY A 44 -16.56 3.17 -0.62
CA GLY A 44 -16.13 4.33 0.17
C GLY A 44 -15.64 5.47 -0.71
N ASN A 45 -16.08 6.69 -0.41
CA ASN A 45 -15.56 7.94 -0.98
C ASN A 45 -14.12 8.26 -0.47
N ILE A 46 -13.29 7.22 -0.29
CA ILE A 46 -11.92 7.36 0.20
C ILE A 46 -11.04 7.60 -1.02
N VAL A 47 -10.41 8.76 -1.04
CA VAL A 47 -9.39 9.12 -2.04
C VAL A 47 -8.10 8.40 -1.66
N ILE A 48 -7.48 7.73 -2.63
CA ILE A 48 -6.21 7.05 -2.40
C ILE A 48 -5.11 8.08 -2.19
N SER A 49 -4.24 7.86 -1.22
CA SER A 49 -3.05 8.66 -0.96
C SER A 49 -1.84 7.76 -0.79
N VAL A 50 -0.66 8.31 -1.06
CA VAL A 50 0.63 7.69 -0.74
C VAL A 50 1.31 8.58 0.30
N GLY A 51 1.72 8.02 1.43
CA GLY A 51 2.47 8.75 2.45
C GLY A 51 3.86 9.15 1.99
N ARG A 52 4.72 9.46 2.95
CA ARG A 52 6.12 9.83 2.73
C ARG A 52 7.01 8.60 2.62
N GLU A 53 8.14 8.73 1.93
CA GLU A 53 9.19 7.70 1.85
C GLU A 53 8.68 6.33 1.41
N CYS A 54 7.65 6.29 0.57
CA CYS A 54 7.09 5.05 0.04
C CYS A 54 7.78 4.64 -1.28
N LEU A 55 7.74 3.35 -1.60
CA LEU A 55 8.22 2.82 -2.87
C LEU A 55 7.15 1.94 -3.52
N ILE A 56 6.60 2.40 -4.64
CA ILE A 56 5.68 1.60 -5.45
C ILE A 56 6.44 1.02 -6.63
N GLY A 57 6.67 -0.29 -6.63
CA GLY A 57 7.47 -0.96 -7.65
C GLY A 57 6.93 -0.78 -9.08
N ALA A 58 7.80 -0.98 -10.07
CA ALA A 58 7.43 -0.93 -11.47
C ALA A 58 6.27 -1.87 -11.79
N ASN A 59 5.31 -1.42 -12.59
CA ASN A 59 4.07 -2.14 -12.94
C ASN A 59 3.23 -2.62 -11.75
N ALA A 60 3.49 -2.14 -10.52
CA ALA A 60 2.64 -2.40 -9.38
C ALA A 60 1.33 -1.61 -9.46
N GLY A 61 0.39 -1.92 -8.58
CA GLY A 61 -0.88 -1.20 -8.47
C GLY A 61 -1.29 -0.98 -7.03
N LEU A 62 -1.78 0.23 -6.75
CA LEU A 62 -2.24 0.65 -5.45
C LEU A 62 -3.73 0.99 -5.49
N GLY A 63 -4.51 0.24 -4.72
CA GLY A 63 -5.95 0.40 -4.55
C GLY A 63 -6.38 0.66 -3.11
N ILE A 64 -5.47 1.01 -2.20
CA ILE A 64 -5.74 1.44 -0.83
C ILE A 64 -4.85 2.65 -0.49
N PRO A 65 -5.23 3.55 0.43
CA PRO A 65 -4.30 4.56 0.94
C PRO A 65 -3.11 3.90 1.66
N LEU A 66 -1.90 4.42 1.48
CA LEU A 66 -0.72 4.03 2.26
C LEU A 66 -0.38 5.12 3.28
N GLY A 67 0.09 4.70 4.46
CA GLY A 67 0.84 5.56 5.36
C GLY A 67 2.27 5.78 4.85
N ASP A 68 3.18 6.10 5.76
CA ASP A 68 4.58 6.36 5.41
C ASP A 68 5.41 5.08 5.33
N ARG A 69 6.54 5.13 4.61
CA ARG A 69 7.55 4.06 4.53
C ARG A 69 6.98 2.71 4.10
N CYS A 70 5.97 2.75 3.22
CA CYS A 70 5.34 1.56 2.66
C CYS A 70 6.00 1.18 1.32
N THR A 71 6.15 -0.11 1.08
CA THR A 71 6.70 -0.64 -0.18
C THR A 71 5.72 -1.63 -0.81
N ILE A 72 5.55 -1.55 -2.13
CA ILE A 72 4.84 -2.55 -2.93
C ILE A 72 5.82 -3.14 -3.94
N GLU A 73 5.96 -4.47 -3.93
CA GLU A 73 6.76 -5.20 -4.92
C GLU A 73 6.36 -4.85 -6.37
N ALA A 74 7.34 -4.85 -7.27
CA ALA A 74 7.09 -4.72 -8.70
C ALA A 74 6.08 -5.77 -9.20
N GLY A 75 5.14 -5.34 -10.06
CA GLY A 75 4.11 -6.21 -10.64
C GLY A 75 2.99 -6.63 -9.69
N LEU A 76 3.03 -6.24 -8.41
CA LEU A 76 1.96 -6.55 -7.45
C LEU A 76 0.87 -5.47 -7.48
N PHE A 77 -0.36 -5.86 -7.81
CA PHE A 77 -1.54 -5.00 -7.67
C PHE A 77 -2.27 -5.32 -6.35
N ILE A 78 -2.32 -4.35 -5.44
CA ILE A 78 -3.10 -4.42 -4.19
C ILE A 78 -4.45 -3.73 -4.39
N THR A 79 -5.52 -4.51 -4.42
CA THR A 79 -6.90 -4.00 -4.40
C THR A 79 -7.45 -4.03 -2.98
N ALA A 80 -8.47 -3.24 -2.69
CA ALA A 80 -9.12 -3.19 -1.38
C ALA A 80 -9.60 -4.57 -0.84
N GLY A 81 -9.95 -5.48 -1.75
CA GLY A 81 -10.42 -6.83 -1.43
C GLY A 81 -9.34 -7.90 -1.47
N THR A 82 -8.10 -7.56 -1.87
CA THR A 82 -6.98 -8.50 -1.88
C THR A 82 -6.81 -9.06 -0.47
N LYS A 83 -6.83 -10.39 -0.34
CA LYS A 83 -6.50 -11.06 0.92
C LYS A 83 -4.99 -11.06 1.10
N VAL A 84 -4.56 -10.56 2.25
CA VAL A 84 -3.15 -10.34 2.58
C VAL A 84 -2.84 -11.10 3.85
N THR A 85 -1.88 -12.03 3.76
CA THR A 85 -1.35 -12.71 4.94
C THR A 85 -0.33 -11.81 5.62
N LEU A 86 -0.63 -11.40 6.84
CA LEU A 86 0.25 -10.58 7.66
C LEU A 86 1.36 -11.45 8.23
N LEU A 87 2.59 -10.96 8.08
CA LEU A 87 3.78 -11.55 8.68
C LEU A 87 4.32 -10.62 9.77
N ASP A 88 4.62 -11.20 10.92
CA ASP A 88 5.34 -10.50 12.00
C ASP A 88 6.81 -10.25 11.64
N GLY A 89 7.54 -9.56 12.53
CA GLY A 89 8.98 -9.32 12.36
C GLY A 89 9.84 -10.60 12.24
N ALA A 90 9.33 -11.76 12.67
CA ALA A 90 9.97 -13.06 12.48
C ALA A 90 9.52 -13.77 11.19
N ARG A 91 8.78 -13.08 10.32
CA ARG A 91 8.19 -13.58 9.07
C ARG A 91 7.21 -14.73 9.27
N LYS A 92 6.59 -14.84 10.45
CA LYS A 92 5.57 -15.85 10.73
C LYS A 92 4.18 -15.30 10.40
N PRO A 93 3.32 -16.10 9.75
CA PRO A 93 1.93 -15.73 9.54
C PRO A 93 1.22 -15.46 10.88
N VAL A 94 0.59 -14.30 10.99
CA VAL A 94 -0.24 -13.92 12.15
C VAL A 94 -1.70 -14.15 11.81
N GLU A 95 -2.18 -13.49 10.75
CA GLU A 95 -3.55 -13.59 10.28
C GLU A 95 -3.68 -13.21 8.80
N THR A 96 -4.86 -13.41 8.22
CA THR A 96 -5.16 -12.97 6.86
C THR A 96 -6.29 -11.95 6.88
N VAL A 97 -5.99 -10.72 6.47
CA VAL A 97 -6.92 -9.59 6.45
C VAL A 97 -7.22 -9.16 5.02
N SER A 98 -8.22 -8.30 4.84
CA SER A 98 -8.41 -7.64 3.55
C SER A 98 -7.48 -6.43 3.48
N ALA A 99 -6.92 -6.11 2.31
CA ALA A 99 -5.97 -5.00 2.20
C ALA A 99 -6.55 -3.65 2.66
N ARG A 100 -7.88 -3.45 2.56
CA ARG A 100 -8.56 -2.26 3.11
C ARG A 100 -8.33 -2.05 4.61
N ASP A 101 -8.13 -3.13 5.36
CA ASP A 101 -7.90 -3.09 6.82
C ASP A 101 -6.48 -2.58 7.15
N LEU A 102 -5.63 -2.46 6.13
CA LEU A 102 -4.26 -1.94 6.19
C LEU A 102 -4.16 -0.51 5.64
N ALA A 103 -5.27 0.11 5.24
CA ALA A 103 -5.29 1.45 4.71
C ALA A 103 -4.69 2.47 5.70
N GLY A 104 -3.78 3.32 5.20
CA GLY A 104 -3.15 4.39 5.97
C GLY A 104 -2.11 3.93 7.00
N LYS A 105 -1.89 2.61 7.17
CA LYS A 105 -0.83 2.11 8.04
C LYS A 105 0.54 2.35 7.39
N SER A 106 1.54 2.60 8.24
CA SER A 106 2.93 2.85 7.86
C SER A 106 3.79 1.60 8.05
N ASP A 107 4.99 1.60 7.46
CA ASP A 107 6.02 0.56 7.66
C ASP A 107 5.59 -0.83 7.18
N LEU A 108 4.88 -0.88 6.04
CA LEU A 108 4.37 -2.11 5.44
C LEU A 108 5.13 -2.46 4.16
N LEU A 109 5.49 -3.74 3.99
CA LEU A 109 6.03 -4.27 2.74
C LEU A 109 5.06 -5.31 2.16
N PHE A 110 4.41 -4.95 1.06
CA PHE A 110 3.55 -5.86 0.30
C PHE A 110 4.36 -6.60 -0.76
N ARG A 111 4.23 -7.93 -0.77
CA ARG A 111 4.86 -8.81 -1.76
C ARG A 111 3.99 -10.00 -2.12
N ARG A 112 4.28 -10.66 -3.23
CA ARG A 112 3.73 -11.96 -3.59
C ARG A 112 4.80 -13.02 -3.34
N ASN A 113 4.47 -14.02 -2.53
CA ASN A 113 5.31 -15.20 -2.39
C ASN A 113 5.39 -15.91 -3.74
N SER A 114 6.59 -15.98 -4.31
CA SER A 114 6.80 -16.55 -5.64
C SER A 114 6.62 -18.07 -5.71
N THR A 115 6.60 -18.75 -4.56
CA THR A 115 6.39 -20.21 -4.50
C THR A 115 4.91 -20.54 -4.29
N SER A 116 4.23 -19.88 -3.35
CA SER A 116 2.82 -20.18 -3.03
C SER A 116 1.81 -19.31 -3.80
N GLY A 117 2.23 -18.19 -4.35
CA GLY A 117 1.34 -17.17 -4.94
C GLY A 117 0.62 -16.30 -3.91
N THR A 118 0.79 -16.55 -2.61
CA THR A 118 0.15 -15.80 -1.53
C THR A 118 0.61 -14.34 -1.54
N VAL A 119 -0.34 -13.41 -1.41
CA VAL A 119 -0.01 -12.00 -1.15
C VAL A 119 0.26 -11.84 0.34
N GLU A 120 1.46 -11.37 0.67
CA GLU A 120 1.97 -11.20 2.02
C GLU A 120 2.19 -9.72 2.31
N CYS A 121 2.05 -9.34 3.58
CA CYS A 121 2.50 -8.05 4.07
C CYS A 121 3.44 -8.26 5.25
N LEU A 122 4.70 -7.86 5.08
CA LEU A 122 5.71 -7.90 6.12
C LEU A 122 5.61 -6.62 6.94
N THR A 123 5.73 -6.77 8.24
CA THR A 123 5.72 -5.66 9.19
C THR A 123 6.92 -5.80 10.11
N ASN A 124 7.45 -4.68 10.60
CA ASN A 124 8.52 -4.69 11.61
C ASN A 124 7.96 -4.84 13.05
N ARG A 125 6.67 -5.16 13.18
CA ARG A 125 5.95 -5.24 14.45
C ARG A 125 5.86 -6.69 14.92
N SER A 126 5.78 -6.86 16.24
CA SER A 126 5.40 -8.14 16.84
C SER A 126 3.94 -8.47 16.55
N ALA A 127 3.58 -9.76 16.66
CA ALA A 127 2.19 -10.22 16.49
C ALA A 127 1.22 -9.52 17.45
N ILE A 128 1.68 -9.13 18.65
CA ILE A 128 0.86 -8.44 19.66
C ILE A 128 0.55 -7.01 19.19
N GLU A 129 1.58 -6.25 18.79
CA GLU A 129 1.42 -4.88 18.29
C GLU A 129 0.59 -4.83 16.99
N LEU A 130 0.68 -5.87 16.17
CA LEU A 130 -0.15 -6.02 14.97
C LEU A 130 -1.63 -6.11 15.33
N ASN A 131 -1.98 -7.05 16.20
CA ASN A 131 -3.36 -7.28 16.65
C ASN A 131 -3.94 -6.03 17.31
N GLU A 132 -3.19 -5.38 18.21
CA GLU A 132 -3.63 -4.12 18.81
C GLU A 132 -3.90 -3.07 17.74
N SER A 133 -2.99 -2.87 16.78
CA SER A 133 -3.18 -1.88 15.73
C SER A 133 -4.37 -2.16 14.81
N LEU A 134 -4.75 -3.42 14.64
CA LEU A 134 -5.83 -3.84 13.75
C LEU A 134 -7.19 -3.78 14.45
N HIS A 135 -7.20 -3.89 15.77
CA HIS A 135 -8.44 -4.02 16.55
C HIS A 135 -8.66 -2.91 17.60
N ALA A 136 -7.77 -1.90 17.68
CA ALA A 136 -7.88 -0.80 18.64
C ALA A 136 -9.13 0.11 18.50
N ASN A 137 -9.95 -0.09 17.45
CA ASN A 137 -11.17 0.70 17.19
C ASN A 137 -12.47 -0.12 17.27
N ASN A 138 -12.49 -1.21 18.04
CA ASN A 138 -13.74 -1.88 18.43
C ASN A 138 -14.33 -1.29 19.70
#